data_AF-A0A941AMB3-F1
#
_entry.id   AF-A0A941AMB3-F1
#
_cell.length_a   1.000
_cell.length_b   1.000
_cell.length_c   1.000
_cell.angle_alpha   90.00
_cell.angle_beta   90.00
_cell.angle_gamma   90.00
#
_symmetry.space_group_name_H-M   'P 1'
#
loop_
_entity.id
_entity.type
_entity.pdbx_description
1 polymer ?
#
loop_
_entity_poly.entity_id
_entity_poly.type
_entity_poly.pdbx_seq_one_letter_code
_entity_poly.pdbx_strand_id
1 'polypeptide(L)'
;MPKIACLALALALAGAALNPALLFALPVLTSAALIAYRRRLAQRPYATCRPCKGTGYRLSRVFASSTGYCPDCLSTGRRLRPGARLLNVR
;
A
#
# COMPACT_ATOMS: atom_id res chain seq x y z
N MET A 1 -20.34 28.26 -23.65
CA MET A 1 -20.11 26.89 -23.16
C MET A 1 -19.39 25.97 -24.18
N PRO A 2 -18.22 26.30 -24.77
CA PRO A 2 -17.52 25.38 -25.68
C PRO A 2 -16.33 24.58 -25.08
N LYS A 3 -15.85 24.92 -23.88
CA LYS A 3 -14.60 24.34 -23.33
C LYS A 3 -14.69 22.84 -23.02
N ILE A 4 -15.86 22.34 -22.61
CA ILE A 4 -16.06 20.93 -22.27
C ILE A 4 -16.05 20.05 -23.52
N ALA A 5 -16.62 20.53 -24.62
CA ALA A 5 -16.65 19.82 -25.89
C ALA A 5 -15.25 19.66 -26.51
N CYS A 6 -14.41 20.70 -26.44
CA CYS A 6 -13.00 20.62 -26.88
C CYS A 6 -12.19 19.60 -26.08
N LEU A 7 -12.41 19.51 -24.77
CA LEU A 7 -11.64 18.62 -23.89
C LEU A 7 -12.00 17.15 -24.14
N ALA A 8 -13.29 16.86 -24.39
CA ALA A 8 -13.76 15.53 -24.78
C ALA A 8 -13.24 15.11 -26.17
N LEU A 9 -13.23 16.04 -27.14
CA LEU A 9 -12.70 15.77 -28.48
C LEU A 9 -11.18 15.53 -28.48
N ALA A 10 -10.43 16.27 -27.65
CA ALA A 10 -8.99 16.08 -27.47
C ALA A 10 -8.66 14.75 -26.80
N LEU A 11 -9.45 14.30 -25.81
CA LEU A 11 -9.31 12.97 -25.21
C LEU A 11 -9.63 11.85 -26.21
N ALA A 12 -10.65 12.02 -27.05
CA ALA A 12 -11.03 11.04 -28.06
C ALA A 12 -9.99 10.92 -29.19
N LEU A 13 -9.43 12.05 -29.66
CA LEU A 13 -8.37 12.08 -30.68
C LEU A 13 -7.03 11.55 -30.15
N ALA A 14 -6.71 11.81 -28.87
CA ALA A 14 -5.54 11.20 -28.22
C ALA A 14 -5.72 9.67 -28.08
N GLY A 15 -6.94 9.21 -27.80
CA GLY A 15 -7.28 7.78 -27.78
C GLY A 15 -7.14 7.10 -29.15
N ALA A 16 -7.42 7.81 -30.25
CA ALA A 16 -7.31 7.27 -31.61
C ALA A 16 -5.85 7.11 -32.11
N ALA A 17 -4.89 7.82 -31.51
CA ALA A 17 -3.46 7.68 -31.81
C ALA A 17 -2.74 6.65 -30.92
N LEU A 18 -3.41 6.15 -29.86
CA LEU A 18 -2.89 5.12 -28.99
C LEU A 18 -3.29 3.74 -29.52
N ASN A 19 -2.28 2.92 -29.80
CA ASN A 19 -2.43 1.53 -30.22
C ASN A 19 -3.52 0.84 -29.34
N PRO A 20 -4.60 0.25 -29.91
CA PRO A 20 -5.73 -0.27 -29.11
C PRO A 20 -5.28 -1.31 -28.08
N ALA A 21 -4.18 -2.02 -28.35
CA ALA A 21 -3.54 -2.92 -27.40
C ALA A 21 -3.11 -2.21 -26.10
N LEU A 22 -2.64 -0.97 -26.17
CA LEU A 22 -2.17 -0.21 -25.02
C LEU A 22 -3.32 0.23 -24.11
N LEU A 23 -4.45 0.61 -24.71
CA LEU A 23 -5.67 1.03 -23.99
C LEU A 23 -6.25 -0.10 -23.15
N PHE A 24 -6.16 -1.36 -23.60
CA PHE A 24 -6.56 -2.52 -22.80
C PHE A 24 -5.44 -3.02 -21.87
N ALA A 25 -4.18 -2.90 -22.25
CA ALA A 25 -3.06 -3.38 -21.43
C ALA A 25 -2.92 -2.60 -20.10
N LEU A 26 -3.10 -1.27 -20.12
CA LEU A 26 -3.00 -0.40 -18.93
C LEU A 26 -3.98 -0.77 -17.79
N PRO A 27 -5.31 -0.86 -18.02
CA PRO A 27 -6.25 -1.25 -16.97
C PRO A 27 -6.06 -2.69 -16.50
N VAL A 28 -5.65 -3.60 -17.39
CA VAL A 28 -5.37 -5.00 -17.03
C VAL A 28 -4.13 -5.10 -16.13
N LEU A 29 -3.05 -4.40 -16.46
CA LEU A 29 -1.83 -4.42 -15.65
C LEU A 29 -2.05 -3.77 -14.27
N THR A 30 -2.75 -2.64 -14.22
CA THR A 30 -3.05 -1.95 -12.97
C THR A 30 -3.97 -2.76 -12.05
N SER A 31 -5.01 -3.39 -12.59
CA SER A 31 -5.90 -4.29 -11.83
C SER A 31 -5.15 -5.53 -11.33
N ALA A 32 -4.33 -6.16 -12.16
CA ALA A 32 -3.49 -7.29 -11.75
C ALA A 32 -2.50 -6.91 -10.63
N ALA A 33 -1.85 -5.74 -10.74
CA ALA A 33 -0.95 -5.22 -9.72
C ALA A 33 -1.68 -4.95 -8.39
N LEU A 34 -2.89 -4.37 -8.43
CA LEU A 34 -3.73 -4.15 -7.25
C LEU A 34 -4.11 -5.46 -6.56
N ILE A 35 -4.55 -6.47 -7.33
CA ILE A 35 -4.90 -7.78 -6.78
C ILE A 35 -3.68 -8.43 -6.12
N ALA A 36 -2.53 -8.42 -6.78
CA ALA A 36 -1.29 -8.93 -6.23
C ALA A 36 -0.87 -8.21 -4.94
N TYR A 37 -1.02 -6.88 -4.90
CA TYR A 37 -0.73 -6.07 -3.72
C TYR A 37 -1.67 -6.42 -2.55
N ARG A 38 -2.98 -6.55 -2.80
CA ARG A 38 -3.96 -6.98 -1.78
C ARG A 38 -3.64 -8.36 -1.24
N ARG A 39 -3.30 -9.32 -2.09
CA ARG A 39 -2.89 -10.68 -1.67
C ARG A 39 -1.65 -10.65 -0.78
N ARG A 40 -0.63 -9.85 -1.13
CA ARG A 40 0.57 -9.69 -0.28
C ARG A 40 0.24 -9.05 1.07
N LEU A 41 -0.67 -8.08 1.10
CA LEU A 41 -1.14 -7.48 2.35
C LEU A 41 -1.92 -8.46 3.22
N ALA A 42 -2.74 -9.34 2.63
CA ALA A 42 -3.45 -10.40 3.37
C ALA A 42 -2.47 -11.40 3.99
N GLN A 43 -1.42 -11.80 3.26
CA GLN A 43 -0.41 -12.74 3.78
C GLN A 43 0.52 -12.11 4.83
N ARG A 44 0.83 -10.81 4.69
CA ARG A 44 1.73 -10.08 5.58
C ARG A 44 1.15 -8.71 5.93
N PRO A 45 0.09 -8.68 6.76
CA PRO A 45 -0.57 -7.42 7.14
C PRO A 45 0.27 -6.61 8.12
N TYR A 46 1.17 -7.28 8.84
CA TYR A 46 2.04 -6.69 9.85
C TYR A 46 3.44 -6.43 9.29
N ALA A 47 3.98 -5.24 9.56
CA ALA A 47 5.39 -4.90 9.41
C ALA A 47 6.07 -4.85 10.77
N THR A 48 7.38 -5.09 10.79
CA THR A 48 8.18 -4.90 12.01
C THR A 48 8.21 -3.43 12.40
N CYS A 49 8.03 -3.16 13.69
CA CYS A 49 8.24 -1.84 14.27
C CYS A 49 9.69 -1.40 13.98
N ARG A 50 9.91 -0.27 13.29
CA ARG A 50 11.26 0.27 13.04
C ARG A 50 12.06 0.55 14.33
N PRO A 51 11.52 1.32 15.31
CA PRO A 51 12.28 1.63 16.53
C PRO A 51 12.55 0.38 17.38
N CYS A 52 11.62 -0.58 17.38
CA CYS A 52 11.70 -1.80 18.17
C CYS A 52 12.34 -2.99 17.44
N LYS A 53 12.63 -2.86 16.15
CA LYS A 53 13.06 -3.94 15.23
C LYS A 53 12.29 -5.27 15.33
N GLY A 54 11.01 -5.23 15.73
CA GLY A 54 10.20 -6.45 15.89
C GLY A 54 10.24 -7.12 17.26
N THR A 55 11.05 -6.65 18.22
CA THR A 55 11.28 -7.33 19.51
C THR A 55 10.59 -6.67 20.71
N GLY A 56 9.88 -5.54 20.50
CA GLY A 56 9.40 -4.68 21.58
C GLY A 56 10.51 -3.72 22.06
N TYR A 57 10.15 -2.60 22.72
CA TYR A 57 11.19 -1.74 23.30
C TYR A 57 11.88 -2.52 24.43
N ARG A 58 13.20 -2.48 24.50
CA ARG A 58 13.95 -3.12 25.60
C ARG A 58 14.60 -2.02 26.43
N LEU A 59 14.41 -2.05 27.75
CA LEU A 59 14.97 -1.05 28.66
C LEU A 59 16.51 -1.08 28.69
N SER A 60 17.13 -2.26 28.53
CA SER A 60 18.58 -2.40 28.40
C SER A 60 19.00 -3.76 27.83
N ARG A 61 20.29 -3.90 27.48
CA ARG A 61 20.90 -5.18 27.06
C ARG A 61 20.93 -6.22 28.21
N VAL A 62 20.93 -5.74 29.46
CA VAL A 62 20.96 -6.55 30.69
C VAL A 62 19.57 -7.08 31.04
N PHE A 63 18.53 -6.26 30.88
CA PHE A 63 17.14 -6.68 31.10
C PHE A 63 16.46 -7.07 29.79
N ALA A 64 17.08 -8.00 29.05
CA ALA A 64 16.60 -8.46 27.74
C ALA A 64 15.20 -9.11 27.78
N SER A 65 14.75 -9.55 28.96
CA SER A 65 13.41 -10.08 29.24
C SER A 65 12.39 -9.00 29.61
N SER A 66 12.82 -7.79 29.98
CA SER A 66 11.90 -6.70 30.30
C SER A 66 11.42 -6.01 29.02
N THR A 67 10.12 -6.07 28.77
CA THR A 67 9.49 -5.37 27.65
C THR A 67 9.20 -3.93 28.10
N GLY A 68 10.01 -2.99 27.65
CA GLY A 68 9.71 -1.57 27.76
C GLY A 68 8.52 -1.20 26.87
N TYR A 69 7.75 -0.19 27.29
CA TYR A 69 6.63 0.30 26.50
C TYR A 69 7.13 1.06 25.27
N CYS A 70 6.71 0.62 24.08
CA CYS A 70 6.87 1.40 22.86
C CYS A 70 5.54 2.06 22.51
N PRO A 71 5.45 3.41 22.48
CA PRO A 71 4.21 4.10 22.11
C PRO A 71 3.82 3.82 20.66
N ASP A 72 4.79 3.49 19.80
CA ASP A 72 4.51 3.24 18.40
C ASP A 72 3.84 1.89 18.16
N CYS A 73 4.35 0.80 18.72
CA CYS A 73 3.81 -0.54 18.48
C CYS A 73 2.98 -1.10 19.64
N LEU A 74 2.74 -0.30 20.69
CA LEU A 74 2.04 -0.72 21.90
C LEU A 74 2.64 -2.02 22.46
N SER A 75 3.97 -2.10 22.53
CA SER A 75 4.76 -3.27 22.96
C SER A 75 4.59 -4.58 22.15
N THR A 76 3.74 -4.63 21.11
CA THR A 76 3.57 -5.86 20.28
C THR A 76 4.73 -6.14 19.33
N GLY A 77 5.63 -5.18 19.12
CA GLY A 77 6.75 -5.27 18.17
C GLY A 77 6.34 -5.21 16.70
N ARG A 78 5.04 -5.25 16.38
CA ARG A 78 4.49 -5.29 15.02
C ARG A 78 3.55 -4.11 14.82
N ARG A 79 3.54 -3.54 13.62
CA ARG A 79 2.58 -2.51 13.20
C ARG A 79 1.81 -2.97 11.98
N LEU A 80 0.50 -2.69 11.96
CA LEU A 80 -0.31 -2.92 10.77
C LEU A 80 0.19 -2.00 9.64
N ARG A 81 0.38 -2.56 8.44
CA ARG A 81 0.76 -1.77 7.26
C ARG A 81 -0.38 -0.81 6.89
N PRO A 82 -0.07 0.43 6.47
CA PRO A 82 -1.10 1.40 6.08
C PRO A 82 -1.97 0.88 4.93
N GLY A 83 -1.38 0.14 3.98
CA GLY A 83 -2.13 -0.50 2.90
C GLY A 83 -3.16 -1.52 3.40
N ALA A 84 -2.86 -2.30 4.44
CA ALA A 84 -3.82 -3.24 5.03
C ALA A 84 -4.95 -2.49 5.76
N ARG A 85 -4.62 -1.36 6.41
CA ARG A 85 -5.59 -0.49 7.07
C ARG A 85 -6.55 0.18 6.06
N LEU A 86 -6.01 0.74 4.98
CA LEU A 86 -6.79 1.46 3.96
C LEU A 86 -7.67 0.53 3.13
N LEU A 87 -7.16 -0.64 2.77
CA LEU A 87 -7.87 -1.61 1.94
C LEU A 87 -8.72 -2.59 2.78
N ASN A 88 -8.78 -2.37 4.10
CA ASN A 88 -9.44 -3.21 5.11
C ASN A 88 -9.24 -4.71 4.84
N VAL A 89 -7.99 -5.10 4.56
CA VAL A 89 -7.62 -6.47 4.26
C VAL A 89 -7.33 -7.16 5.59
N ARG A 90 -8.26 -8.03 6.01
CA ARG A 90 -8.16 -8.86 7.23
C ARG A 90 -7.58 -10.23 6.89
#